data_AF-A0A7W5LNG6-F1
#
_entry.id   AF-A0A7W5LNG6-F1
#
_cell.length_a   1.000
_cell.length_b   1.000
_cell.length_c   1.000
_cell.angle_alpha   90.00
_cell.angle_beta   90.00
_cell.angle_gamma   90.00
#
_symmetry.space_group_name_H-M   'P 1'
#
loop_
_entity.id
_entity.type
_entity.pdbx_description
1 polymer ?
#
loop_
_entity_poly.entity_id
_entity_poly.type
_entity_poly.pdbx_seq_one_letter_code
_entity_poly.pdbx_strand_id
1 'polypeptide(L)'
;MGKWTGVQLSTLLKEVKVQPAARFVVLHCADTFDGTPYYKSRDLVDAYHPQTILAYAMNSQPLSVDHGAPLRLRVERQLEYKQAKYVTCLEIVTVLSGIGQGKGGYWEDVVGYDWYAGI
;
A
#
# COMPACT_ATOMS: atom_id res chain seq x y z
N MET A 1 -17.71 9.07 6.60
CA MET A 1 -16.42 9.80 6.49
C MET A 1 -15.64 9.56 7.77
N GLY A 2 -14.50 8.87 7.73
CA GLY A 2 -13.66 8.64 8.91
C GLY A 2 -12.49 9.63 8.96
N LYS A 3 -12.14 10.13 10.14
CA LYS A 3 -10.95 10.97 10.32
C LYS A 3 -9.74 10.07 10.52
N TRP A 4 -8.86 10.00 9.53
CA TRP A 4 -7.65 9.17 9.60
C TRP A 4 -6.48 9.94 10.17
N THR A 5 -5.67 9.27 10.98
CA THR A 5 -4.42 9.80 11.52
C THR A 5 -3.28 8.86 11.13
N GLY A 6 -2.21 9.42 10.58
CA GLY A 6 -1.10 8.67 10.03
C GLY A 6 0.08 9.54 9.63
N VAL A 7 1.14 8.89 9.15
CA VAL A 7 2.33 9.54 8.60
C VAL A 7 2.21 9.55 7.09
N GLN A 8 2.55 10.67 6.44
CA GLN A 8 2.62 10.71 4.98
C GLN A 8 3.69 9.72 4.49
N LEU A 9 3.32 8.89 3.51
CA LEU A 9 4.24 7.91 2.95
C LEU A 9 5.48 8.59 2.33
N SER A 10 5.27 9.76 1.73
CA SER A 10 6.34 10.61 1.20
C SER A 10 7.43 10.96 2.23
N THR A 11 7.09 11.10 3.50
CA THR A 11 8.06 11.36 4.58
C THR A 11 8.98 10.16 4.75
N LEU A 12 8.44 8.95 4.84
CA LEU A 12 9.24 7.74 4.97
C LEU A 12 10.11 7.49 3.74
N LEU A 13 9.57 7.70 2.54
CA LEU A 13 10.30 7.55 1.29
C LEU A 13 11.49 8.54 1.18
N LYS A 14 11.37 9.74 1.75
CA LYS A 14 12.48 10.69 1.81
C LYS A 14 13.56 10.24 2.79
N GLU A 15 13.18 9.71 3.94
CA GLU A 15 14.12 9.23 4.96
C GLU A 15 14.96 8.05 4.47
N VAL A 16 14.37 7.11 3.74
CA VAL A 16 15.06 5.92 3.23
C VAL A 16 15.89 6.17 1.96
N LYS A 17 15.94 7.41 1.46
CA LYS A 17 16.72 7.83 0.27
C LYS A 17 16.49 6.91 -0.93
N VAL A 18 15.24 6.86 -1.40
CA VAL A 18 14.82 6.06 -2.56
C VAL A 18 15.73 6.30 -3.76
N GLN A 19 16.14 5.21 -4.41
CA GLN A 19 16.98 5.27 -5.60
C GLN A 19 16.25 5.97 -6.76
N PRO A 20 16.94 6.77 -7.60
CA PRO A 20 16.28 7.49 -8.71
C PRO A 20 15.59 6.58 -9.74
N ALA A 21 16.05 5.34 -9.87
CA ALA A 21 15.47 4.36 -10.79
C ALA A 21 14.20 3.68 -10.24
N ALA A 22 13.90 3.83 -8.95
CA ALA A 22 12.72 3.22 -8.35
C ALA A 22 11.45 3.80 -8.96
N ARG A 23 10.44 2.95 -9.12
CA ARG A 23 9.17 3.31 -9.76
C ARG A 23 7.96 2.93 -8.93
N PHE A 24 8.10 1.93 -8.06
CA PHE A 24 6.98 1.36 -7.32
C PHE A 24 7.33 1.15 -5.84
N VAL A 25 6.32 1.19 -5.00
CA VAL A 25 6.34 0.70 -3.62
C VAL A 25 5.44 -0.51 -3.52
N VAL A 26 5.99 -1.62 -3.06
CA VAL A 26 5.31 -2.86 -2.74
C VAL A 26 5.02 -2.87 -1.24
N LEU A 27 3.76 -3.05 -0.88
CA LEU A 27 3.27 -3.19 0.48
C LEU A 27 3.01 -4.66 0.74
N HIS A 28 3.81 -5.23 1.63
CA HIS A 28 3.59 -6.57 2.16
C HIS A 28 2.68 -6.49 3.37
N CYS A 29 1.72 -7.40 3.44
CA CYS A 29 0.72 -7.45 4.49
C CYS A 29 0.90 -8.71 5.35
N ALA A 30 0.40 -8.67 6.59
CA ALA A 30 0.35 -9.85 7.44
C ALA A 30 -0.68 -10.89 6.97
N ASP A 31 -1.61 -10.50 6.09
CA ASP A 31 -2.63 -11.39 5.54
C ASP A 31 -2.02 -12.49 4.66
N THR A 32 -2.67 -13.65 4.69
CA THR A 32 -2.43 -14.74 3.75
C THR A 32 -3.78 -15.19 3.18
N PHE A 33 -3.83 -15.43 1.87
CA PHE A 33 -5.00 -15.96 1.17
C PHE A 33 -4.60 -17.27 0.51
N ASP A 34 -5.29 -18.35 0.85
CA ASP A 34 -5.00 -19.70 0.36
C ASP A 34 -3.51 -20.09 0.45
N GLY A 35 -2.87 -19.73 1.57
CA GLY A 35 -1.45 -19.99 1.83
C GLY A 35 -0.47 -19.04 1.11
N THR A 36 -0.97 -18.08 0.32
CA THR A 36 -0.15 -17.10 -0.40
C THR A 36 -0.10 -15.77 0.37
N PRO A 37 1.09 -15.21 0.65
CA PRO A 37 1.22 -13.90 1.27
C PRO A 37 0.56 -12.80 0.45
N TYR A 38 -0.22 -11.96 1.12
CA TYR A 38 -0.88 -10.85 0.46
C TYR A 38 0.07 -9.67 0.28
N TYR A 39 0.05 -9.10 -0.91
CA TYR A 39 0.81 -7.89 -1.21
C TYR A 39 0.08 -7.02 -2.24
N LYS A 40 0.40 -5.73 -2.24
CA LYS A 40 -0.02 -4.76 -3.26
C LYS A 40 1.13 -3.90 -3.69
N SER A 41 1.08 -3.34 -4.88
CA SER A 41 2.00 -2.27 -5.28
C SER A 41 1.28 -0.96 -5.59
N ARG A 42 2.00 0.15 -5.45
CA ARG A 42 1.60 1.49 -5.91
C ARG A 42 2.76 2.11 -6.67
N ASP A 43 2.46 2.95 -7.66
CA ASP A 43 3.49 3.78 -8.27
C ASP A 43 3.98 4.83 -7.26
N LEU A 44 5.21 5.31 -7.46
CA LEU A 44 5.78 6.32 -6.58
C LEU A 44 5.09 7.68 -6.69
N VAL A 45 4.42 8.01 -7.81
CA VAL A 45 3.72 9.30 -7.93
C VAL A 45 2.57 9.37 -6.93
N ASP A 46 1.75 8.32 -6.86
CA ASP A 46 0.71 8.16 -5.85
C ASP A 46 1.31 8.02 -4.43
N ALA A 47 2.44 7.33 -4.28
CA ALA A 47 3.10 7.17 -2.99
C ALA A 47 3.64 8.48 -2.41
N TYR A 48 4.11 9.40 -3.27
CA TYR A 48 4.58 10.73 -2.89
C TYR A 48 3.45 11.75 -2.72
N HIS A 49 2.22 11.41 -3.10
CA HIS A 49 1.08 12.31 -2.99
C HIS A 49 0.82 12.70 -1.52
N PRO A 50 0.55 13.99 -1.20
CA PRO A 50 0.43 14.47 0.17
C PRO A 50 -0.77 13.87 0.93
N GLN A 51 -1.75 13.33 0.22
CA GLN A 51 -2.90 12.63 0.82
C GLN A 51 -2.65 11.13 1.06
N THR A 52 -1.50 10.60 0.61
CA THR A 52 -1.15 9.20 0.83
C THR A 52 -0.49 9.03 2.19
N ILE A 53 -1.16 8.33 3.09
CA ILE A 53 -0.70 8.14 4.48
C ILE A 53 -0.66 6.66 4.86
N LEU A 54 0.27 6.31 5.73
CA LEU A 54 0.20 5.11 6.56
C LEU A 54 -0.55 5.47 7.84
N ALA A 55 -1.80 5.04 7.91
CA ALA A 55 -2.69 5.33 9.02
C ALA A 55 -2.55 4.28 10.12
N TYR A 56 -2.42 4.76 11.36
CA TYR A 56 -2.38 3.95 12.58
C TYR A 56 -3.57 4.25 13.52
N ALA A 57 -4.40 5.25 13.18
CA ALA A 57 -5.59 5.59 13.95
C ALA A 57 -6.74 6.10 13.06
N MET A 58 -7.96 5.92 13.54
CA MET A 58 -9.20 6.37 12.93
C MET A 58 -10.13 6.96 14.01
N ASN A 59 -10.73 8.11 13.74
CA ASN A 59 -11.61 8.83 14.66
C ASN A 59 -10.99 9.05 16.05
N SER A 60 -9.69 9.41 16.06
CA SER A 60 -8.89 9.65 17.27
C SER A 60 -8.67 8.41 18.17
N GLN A 61 -8.96 7.21 17.67
CA GLN A 61 -8.68 5.95 18.35
C GLN A 61 -7.69 5.10 17.53
N PRO A 62 -6.87 4.25 18.16
CA PRO A 62 -6.08 3.25 17.44
C PRO A 62 -6.97 2.43 16.50
N LEU A 63 -6.41 1.98 15.37
CA LEU A 63 -7.15 1.11 14.46
C LEU A 63 -7.61 -0.16 15.20
N SER A 64 -8.85 -0.58 14.91
CA SER A 64 -9.28 -1.94 15.20
C SER A 64 -8.68 -2.92 14.18
N VAL A 65 -8.69 -4.21 14.51
CA VAL A 65 -8.28 -5.27 13.58
C VAL A 65 -9.06 -5.19 12.28
N ASP A 66 -10.39 -5.05 12.32
CA ASP A 66 -11.25 -4.93 11.12
C ASP A 66 -10.85 -3.76 10.20
N HIS A 67 -10.31 -2.70 10.79
CA HIS A 67 -9.82 -1.54 10.06
C HIS A 67 -8.37 -1.65 9.60
N GLY A 68 -7.67 -2.76 9.89
CA GLY A 68 -6.32 -3.05 9.40
C GLY A 68 -5.20 -2.69 10.37
N ALA A 69 -5.46 -2.74 11.67
CA ALA A 69 -4.45 -2.51 12.70
C ALA A 69 -3.23 -3.44 12.56
N PRO A 70 -2.02 -3.02 12.98
CA PRO A 70 -1.70 -1.73 13.58
C PRO A 70 -1.51 -0.61 12.55
N LEU A 71 -1.36 -0.96 11.27
CA LEU A 71 -1.01 -0.01 10.22
C LEU A 71 -1.68 -0.38 8.89
N ARG A 72 -2.28 0.61 8.23
CA ARG A 72 -2.86 0.46 6.89
C ARG A 72 -2.40 1.57 5.95
N LEU A 73 -2.44 1.31 4.65
CA LEU A 73 -2.31 2.35 3.64
C LEU A 73 -3.65 3.05 3.40
N ARG A 74 -3.62 4.38 3.28
CA ARG A 74 -4.71 5.20 2.74
C ARG A 74 -4.18 5.96 1.52
N VAL A 75 -4.85 5.77 0.39
CA VAL A 75 -4.64 6.53 -0.84
C VAL A 75 -6.02 7.05 -1.25
N GLU A 76 -6.24 8.35 -1.14
CA GLU A 76 -7.57 8.94 -1.42
C GLU A 76 -7.91 8.97 -2.91
N ARG A 77 -6.92 8.90 -3.80
CA ARG A 77 -7.11 8.91 -5.26
C ARG A 77 -7.52 7.55 -5.84
N GLN A 78 -7.57 6.50 -5.02
CA GLN A 78 -7.80 5.12 -5.44
C GLN A 78 -9.05 4.55 -4.75
N LEU A 79 -9.68 3.57 -5.39
CA LEU A 79 -10.84 2.88 -4.83
C LEU A 79 -10.52 2.18 -3.50
N GLU A 80 -11.52 2.02 -2.63
CA GLU A 80 -11.33 1.54 -1.26
C GLU A 80 -10.63 0.18 -1.18
N TYR A 81 -10.95 -0.75 -2.08
CA TYR A 81 -10.32 -2.07 -2.09
C TYR A 81 -8.81 -2.03 -2.38
N LYS A 82 -8.29 -0.94 -2.96
CA LYS A 82 -6.86 -0.73 -3.22
C LYS A 82 -6.09 -0.34 -1.94
N GLN A 83 -6.76 -0.11 -0.82
CA GLN A 83 -6.11 0.26 0.44
C GLN A 83 -5.63 -0.99 1.18
N ALA A 84 -4.31 -1.19 1.25
CA ALA A 84 -3.69 -2.31 1.94
C ALA A 84 -3.91 -2.20 3.46
N LYS A 85 -4.30 -3.30 4.10
CA LYS A 85 -4.46 -3.43 5.56
C LYS A 85 -3.29 -4.26 6.13
N TYR A 86 -3.03 -4.14 7.43
CA TYR A 86 -2.02 -4.95 8.13
C TYR A 86 -0.61 -4.85 7.49
N VAL A 87 -0.19 -3.65 7.11
CA VAL A 87 1.08 -3.42 6.41
C VAL A 87 2.25 -3.73 7.35
N THR A 88 3.15 -4.61 6.92
CA THR A 88 4.31 -5.05 7.70
C THR A 88 5.63 -4.61 7.09
N CYS A 89 5.70 -4.49 5.76
CA CYS A 89 6.92 -4.09 5.05
C CYS A 89 6.59 -3.26 3.82
N LEU A 90 7.46 -2.29 3.54
CA LEU A 90 7.48 -1.51 2.31
C LEU A 90 8.76 -1.84 1.55
N GLU A 91 8.62 -2.33 0.34
CA GLU A 91 9.72 -2.65 -0.56
C GLU A 91 9.68 -1.74 -1.78
N ILE A 92 10.78 -1.04 -2.06
CA ILE A 92 10.85 -0.05 -3.14
C ILE A 92 11.57 -0.68 -4.32
N VAL A 93 10.88 -0.81 -5.46
CA VAL A 93 11.37 -1.53 -6.63
C VAL A 93 11.31 -0.72 -7.92
N THR A 94 12.15 -1.09 -8.88
CA THR A 94 12.23 -0.49 -10.21
C THR A 94 11.22 -1.10 -11.19
N VAL A 95 10.96 -2.41 -11.04
CA VAL A 95 10.06 -3.21 -11.87
C VAL A 95 9.23 -4.16 -11.02
N LEU A 96 8.01 -4.45 -11.45
CA LEU A 96 7.11 -5.38 -10.74
C LEU A 96 7.26 -6.82 -11.22
N SER A 97 7.88 -7.08 -12.37
CA SER A 97 7.98 -8.41 -12.99
C SER A 97 8.69 -9.46 -12.13
N GLY A 98 9.47 -9.05 -11.13
CA GLY A 98 10.14 -9.93 -10.16
C GLY A 98 9.37 -10.13 -8.85
N ILE A 99 8.18 -9.54 -8.71
CA ILE A 99 7.36 -9.59 -7.50
C ILE A 99 6.10 -10.41 -7.80
N GLY A 100 5.84 -11.46 -7.02
CA GLY A 100 4.69 -12.35 -7.23
C GLY A 100 4.68 -12.93 -8.65
N GLN A 101 3.55 -12.79 -9.35
CA GLN A 101 3.41 -13.17 -10.78
C GLN A 101 3.67 -11.99 -11.73
N GLY A 102 4.19 -10.86 -11.23
CA GLY A 102 4.66 -9.75 -12.04
C GLY A 102 3.59 -8.72 -12.43
N LYS A 103 2.33 -8.89 -11.99
CA LYS A 103 1.20 -8.04 -12.41
C LYS A 103 0.88 -6.92 -11.41
N GLY A 104 1.60 -6.86 -10.29
CA GLY A 104 1.59 -5.71 -9.39
C GLY A 104 0.69 -5.82 -8.17
N GLY A 105 0.24 -7.02 -7.83
CA GLY A 105 -0.46 -7.29 -6.58
C GLY A 105 -1.19 -8.63 -6.61
N TYR A 106 -1.62 -9.09 -5.44
CA TYR A 106 -2.30 -10.38 -5.30
C TYR A 106 -3.56 -10.49 -6.20
N TRP A 107 -4.39 -9.45 -6.26
CA TRP A 107 -5.63 -9.48 -7.04
C TRP A 107 -5.37 -9.42 -8.54
N GLU A 108 -4.34 -8.69 -8.95
CA GLU A 108 -3.86 -8.60 -10.31
C GLU A 108 -3.26 -9.96 -10.77
N ASP A 109 -2.52 -10.62 -9.89
CA ASP A 109 -1.87 -11.91 -10.14
C ASP A 109 -2.88 -13.06 -10.25
N VAL A 110 -3.79 -13.17 -9.27
CA VAL A 110 -4.66 -14.34 -9.09
C VAL A 110 -6.01 -14.19 -9.78
N VAL A 111 -6.58 -12.98 -9.80
CA VAL A 111 -7.95 -12.74 -10.27
C VAL A 111 -7.97 -11.91 -11.56
N GLY A 112 -6.85 -11.26 -11.93
CA GLY A 112 -6.72 -10.50 -13.18
C GLY A 112 -7.31 -9.09 -13.12
N TYR A 113 -7.39 -8.48 -11.93
CA TYR A 113 -7.88 -7.10 -11.78
C TYR A 113 -6.94 -6.09 -12.44
N ASP A 114 -7.49 -4.93 -12.84
CA ASP A 114 -6.67 -3.82 -13.34
C ASP A 114 -5.72 -3.30 -12.27
N TRP A 115 -4.45 -3.13 -12.63
CA TRP A 115 -3.40 -2.68 -11.72
C TRP A 115 -3.65 -1.26 -11.19
N TYR A 116 -4.12 -0.36 -12.06
CA TYR A 116 -4.52 1.00 -11.71
C TYR A 116 -6.04 1.12 -11.71
N ALA A 117 -6.62 1.58 -10.58
CA ALA A 117 -8.06 1.80 -10.45
C ALA A 117 -8.33 3.08 -9.65
N GLY A 118 -7.81 4.19 -10.18
CA GLY A 118 -7.95 5.54 -9.65
C GLY A 118 -8.39 6.52 -10.74
N ILE A 119 -8.64 7.77 -10.35
CA ILE A 119 -8.98 8.90 -11.25
C ILE A 119 -7.77 9.84 -11.35
#